data_AF-A0A1A8I8J6-F1
#
_entry.id   AF-A0A1A8I8J6-F1
#
_cell.length_a   1.000
_cell.length_b   1.000
_cell.length_c   1.000
_cell.angle_alpha   90.00
_cell.angle_beta   90.00
_cell.angle_gamma   90.00
#
_symmetry.space_group_name_H-M   'P 1'
#
loop_
_entity.id
_entity.type
_entity.pdbx_description
1 polymer ?
#
loop_
_entity_poly.entity_id
_entity_poly.type
_entity_poly.pdbx_seq_one_letter_code
_entity_poly.pdbx_strand_id
1 'polypeptide(L)'
;MRRRKVPDLYRAPFPLYSIKVDPATGLVITAGGGGASKTGIKNAVLFLDLQLAGEHQYSSSLLHSHDTDTRATMNMAVGDGVIAAGQDGTCCLMTFKLLTQKGGSVAPKHGNSAQLGNTRRRAGKTDSTKSGDMSDMKDDTAHVTVTALADVQSDLNPQDPLQKVVRFSPDMKLLLTGGTDGHVRVWEDEFVCV
;
A
#
# COMPACT_ATOMS: atom_id res chain seq x y z
N MET A 1 -11.97 -37.51 9.79
CA MET A 1 -11.08 -36.35 10.00
C MET A 1 -11.80 -35.08 9.59
N ARG A 2 -12.03 -34.14 10.51
CA ARG A 2 -12.72 -32.87 10.22
C ARG A 2 -11.74 -31.96 9.49
N ARG A 3 -12.02 -31.58 8.23
CA ARG A 3 -11.20 -30.60 7.49
C ARG A 3 -11.16 -29.30 8.32
N ARG A 4 -9.98 -28.90 8.83
CA ARG A 4 -9.80 -27.56 9.40
C ARG A 4 -10.08 -26.56 8.29
N LYS A 5 -11.07 -25.69 8.50
CA LYS A 5 -11.36 -24.58 7.60
C LYS A 5 -10.14 -23.65 7.66
N VAL A 6 -9.47 -23.44 6.53
CA VAL A 6 -8.41 -22.43 6.43
C VAL A 6 -9.11 -21.08 6.50
N PRO A 7 -8.78 -20.21 7.48
CA PRO A 7 -9.39 -18.88 7.55
C PRO A 7 -8.88 -18.02 6.39
N ASP A 8 -9.81 -17.41 5.66
CA ASP A 8 -9.48 -16.43 4.62
C ASP A 8 -9.12 -15.11 5.30
N LEU A 9 -7.84 -14.71 5.23
CA LEU A 9 -7.36 -13.47 5.83
C LEU A 9 -7.80 -12.22 5.05
N TYR A 10 -7.76 -12.30 3.72
CA TYR A 10 -8.16 -11.24 2.81
C TYR A 10 -8.57 -11.83 1.45
N ARG A 11 -9.59 -11.25 0.80
CA ARG A 11 -10.02 -11.64 -0.55
C ARG A 11 -9.77 -10.51 -1.54
N ALA A 12 -8.70 -10.63 -2.32
CA ALA A 12 -8.39 -9.66 -3.36
C ALA A 12 -9.42 -9.68 -4.51
N PRO A 13 -9.64 -8.54 -5.19
CA PRO A 13 -10.56 -8.45 -6.32
C PRO A 13 -9.97 -8.99 -7.64
N PHE A 14 -8.78 -9.60 -7.59
CA PHE A 14 -8.04 -10.16 -8.73
C PHE A 14 -7.20 -11.38 -8.30
N PRO A 15 -6.76 -12.23 -9.26
CA PRO A 15 -5.82 -13.31 -8.97
C PRO A 15 -4.52 -12.80 -8.35
N LEU A 16 -4.07 -13.44 -7.26
CA LEU A 16 -2.81 -13.12 -6.60
C LEU A 16 -1.68 -13.96 -7.20
N TYR A 17 -0.56 -13.32 -7.54
CA TYR A 17 0.63 -14.00 -8.05
C TYR A 17 1.83 -13.90 -7.10
N SER A 18 1.84 -12.91 -6.21
CA SER A 18 2.95 -12.68 -5.29
C SER A 18 2.46 -12.21 -3.93
N ILE A 19 3.17 -12.63 -2.87
CA ILE A 19 2.99 -12.17 -1.50
C ILE A 19 4.35 -12.00 -0.83
N LYS A 20 4.50 -10.92 -0.06
CA LYS A 20 5.68 -10.58 0.74
C LYS A 20 5.24 -10.00 2.08
N VAL A 21 6.10 -10.13 3.07
CA VAL A 21 5.95 -9.46 4.36
C VAL A 21 7.15 -8.55 4.50
N ASP A 22 6.92 -7.25 4.69
CA ASP A 22 7.99 -6.34 5.03
C ASP A 22 8.30 -6.46 6.53
N PRO A 23 9.52 -6.90 6.93
CA PRO A 23 9.84 -7.13 8.33
C PRO A 23 9.91 -5.83 9.15
N ALA A 24 10.19 -4.68 8.52
CA ALA A 24 10.32 -3.40 9.21
C ALA A 24 8.96 -2.84 9.64
N THR A 25 7.95 -2.91 8.77
CA THR A 25 6.61 -2.39 9.04
C THR A 25 5.61 -3.45 9.47
N GLY A 26 5.89 -4.73 9.20
CA GLY A 26 4.93 -5.83 9.40
C GLY A 26 3.86 -5.94 8.33
N LEU A 27 3.86 -5.06 7.32
CA LEU A 27 2.87 -5.06 6.25
C LEU A 27 2.95 -6.34 5.41
N VAL A 28 1.78 -6.89 5.10
CA VAL A 28 1.63 -7.92 4.07
C VAL A 28 1.40 -7.24 2.74
N ILE A 29 2.34 -7.37 1.82
CA ILE A 29 2.28 -6.79 0.48
C ILE A 29 1.99 -7.90 -0.50
N THR A 30 0.84 -7.83 -1.17
CA THR A 30 0.39 -8.84 -2.14
C THR A 30 0.09 -8.20 -3.48
N ALA A 31 0.32 -8.91 -4.57
CA ALA A 31 0.18 -8.34 -5.90
C ALA A 31 -0.36 -9.35 -6.90
N GLY A 32 -1.02 -8.82 -7.92
CA GLY A 32 -1.55 -9.63 -9.00
C GLY A 32 -2.39 -8.84 -9.98
N GLY A 33 -3.25 -9.54 -10.72
CA GLY A 33 -4.05 -8.90 -11.76
C GLY A 33 -4.62 -9.88 -12.80
N GLY A 34 -5.35 -9.33 -13.77
CA GLY A 34 -5.92 -10.07 -14.91
C GLY A 34 -5.17 -9.83 -16.24
N GLY A 35 -4.08 -9.05 -16.20
CA GLY A 35 -3.31 -8.63 -17.37
C GLY A 35 -4.08 -7.69 -18.29
N ALA A 36 -3.58 -7.50 -19.52
CA ALA A 36 -4.15 -6.58 -20.51
C ALA A 36 -5.45 -7.08 -21.19
N SER A 37 -6.08 -8.14 -20.66
CA SER A 37 -7.19 -8.87 -21.28
C SER A 37 -8.52 -8.08 -21.39
N LYS A 38 -8.57 -6.81 -20.96
CA LYS A 38 -9.77 -5.93 -20.95
C LYS A 38 -10.99 -6.56 -20.26
N THR A 39 -10.75 -7.47 -19.31
CA THR A 39 -11.80 -8.20 -18.57
C THR A 39 -12.45 -7.37 -17.46
N GLY A 40 -11.95 -6.15 -17.20
CA GLY A 40 -12.36 -5.33 -16.05
C GLY A 40 -11.71 -5.74 -14.72
N ILE A 41 -10.88 -6.78 -14.72
CA ILE A 41 -10.08 -7.19 -13.56
C ILE A 41 -8.91 -6.20 -13.41
N LYS A 42 -8.85 -5.53 -12.26
CA LYS A 42 -7.77 -4.58 -11.96
C LYS A 42 -6.44 -5.31 -11.73
N ASN A 43 -5.34 -4.63 -12.01
CA ASN A 43 -4.00 -5.05 -11.65
C ASN A 43 -3.50 -4.14 -10.52
N ALA A 44 -3.05 -4.69 -9.40
CA ALA A 44 -2.57 -3.84 -8.30
C ALA A 44 -1.59 -4.54 -7.37
N VAL A 45 -0.88 -3.70 -6.61
CA VAL A 45 -0.15 -4.05 -5.39
C VAL A 45 -0.97 -3.59 -4.19
N LEU A 46 -1.31 -4.50 -3.29
CA LEU A 46 -2.10 -4.25 -2.09
C LEU A 46 -1.20 -4.29 -0.86
N PHE A 47 -1.37 -3.31 0.02
CA PHE A 47 -0.71 -3.20 1.31
C PHE A 47 -1.73 -3.48 2.39
N LEU A 48 -1.55 -4.60 3.09
CA LEU A 48 -2.44 -5.05 4.15
C LEU A 48 -1.74 -4.90 5.50
N ASP A 49 -2.43 -4.27 6.45
CA ASP A 49 -2.06 -4.38 7.85
C ASP A 49 -2.56 -5.71 8.40
N LEU A 50 -1.73 -6.38 9.21
CA LEU A 50 -2.02 -7.69 9.78
C LEU A 50 -2.03 -7.57 11.31
N GLN A 51 -3.20 -7.77 11.90
CA GLN A 51 -3.41 -7.61 13.33
C GLN A 51 -3.81 -8.94 13.98
N LEU A 52 -3.32 -9.18 15.19
CA LEU A 52 -3.78 -10.29 16.01
C LEU A 52 -5.12 -9.89 16.66
N ALA A 53 -6.21 -10.52 16.23
CA ALA A 53 -7.57 -10.22 16.66
C ALA A 53 -8.08 -11.15 17.79
N GLY A 54 -7.23 -12.06 18.29
CA GLY A 54 -7.56 -12.98 19.38
C GLY A 54 -6.49 -14.06 19.55
N GLU A 55 -6.77 -15.08 20.35
CA GLU A 55 -5.85 -16.22 20.51
C GLU A 55 -5.69 -16.97 19.19
N HIS A 56 -4.55 -16.75 18.52
CA HIS A 56 -4.18 -17.35 17.24
C HIS A 56 -5.11 -17.01 16.06
N GLN A 57 -5.81 -15.88 16.13
CA GLN A 57 -6.64 -15.38 15.03
C GLN A 57 -6.06 -14.07 14.50
N TYR A 58 -5.87 -14.02 13.19
CA TYR A 58 -5.38 -12.82 12.51
C TYR A 58 -6.51 -12.20 11.69
N SER A 59 -6.60 -10.88 11.72
CA SER A 59 -7.41 -10.07 10.81
C SER A 59 -6.49 -9.23 9.94
N SER A 60 -6.98 -8.83 8.77
CA SER A 60 -6.28 -7.87 7.94
C SER A 60 -7.17 -6.70 7.55
N SER A 61 -6.56 -5.55 7.35
CA SER A 61 -7.20 -4.37 6.77
C SER A 61 -6.37 -3.88 5.57
N LEU A 62 -7.06 -3.45 4.51
CA LEU A 62 -6.41 -2.85 3.36
C LEU A 62 -6.04 -1.40 3.69
N LEU A 63 -4.74 -1.10 3.75
CA LEU A 63 -4.27 0.28 3.94
C LEU A 63 -4.14 1.03 2.60
N HIS A 64 -3.70 0.34 1.55
CA HIS A 64 -3.51 0.96 0.24
C HIS A 64 -3.60 -0.06 -0.89
N SER A 65 -4.17 0.38 -2.01
CA SER A 65 -4.22 -0.36 -3.28
C SER A 65 -3.56 0.49 -4.35
N HIS A 66 -2.34 0.14 -4.73
CA HIS A 66 -1.59 0.80 -5.79
C HIS A 66 -1.96 0.17 -7.14
N ASP A 67 -2.64 0.93 -7.99
CA ASP A 67 -3.00 0.50 -9.35
C ASP A 67 -1.73 0.34 -10.20
N THR A 68 -1.66 -0.74 -10.97
CA THR A 68 -0.53 -1.06 -11.87
C THR A 68 -0.95 -1.01 -13.34
N ASP A 69 -2.01 -0.24 -13.60
CA ASP A 69 -2.63 -0.02 -14.89
C ASP A 69 -3.01 -1.33 -15.57
N THR A 70 -2.49 -1.57 -16.77
CA THR A 70 -2.74 -2.77 -17.57
C THR A 70 -1.81 -3.93 -17.23
N ARG A 71 -0.83 -3.71 -16.34
CA ARG A 71 0.28 -4.63 -16.12
C ARG A 71 0.07 -5.47 -14.88
N ALA A 72 -0.22 -6.76 -15.05
CA ALA A 72 -0.32 -7.67 -13.91
C ALA A 72 1.06 -7.84 -13.25
N THR A 73 1.12 -7.66 -11.93
CA THR A 73 2.36 -7.92 -11.18
C THR A 73 2.49 -9.41 -10.90
N MET A 74 3.40 -10.08 -11.60
CA MET A 74 3.53 -11.55 -11.62
C MET A 74 4.52 -12.08 -10.58
N ASN A 75 5.51 -11.27 -10.19
CA ASN A 75 6.47 -11.59 -9.14
C ASN A 75 6.93 -10.30 -8.45
N MET A 76 7.40 -10.43 -7.21
CA MET A 76 7.80 -9.28 -6.41
C MET A 76 8.98 -9.60 -5.49
N ALA A 77 9.85 -8.63 -5.29
CA ALA A 77 10.81 -8.54 -4.19
C ALA A 77 10.56 -7.25 -3.40
N VAL A 78 10.77 -7.30 -2.09
CA VAL A 78 10.56 -6.19 -1.16
C VAL A 78 11.73 -6.16 -0.19
N GLY A 79 12.28 -4.97 0.07
CA GLY A 79 13.31 -4.74 1.07
C GLY A 79 13.60 -3.25 1.20
N ASP A 80 13.92 -2.79 2.40
CA ASP A 80 14.30 -1.41 2.73
C ASP A 80 13.38 -0.33 2.12
N GLY A 81 12.06 -0.57 2.17
CA GLY A 81 11.06 0.36 1.63
C GLY A 81 10.97 0.39 0.10
N VAL A 82 11.70 -0.48 -0.61
CA VAL A 82 11.69 -0.63 -2.07
C VAL A 82 10.93 -1.89 -2.46
N ILE A 83 10.18 -1.80 -3.55
CA ILE A 83 9.48 -2.90 -4.21
C ILE A 83 10.02 -3.01 -5.63
N ALA A 84 10.39 -4.22 -6.02
CA ALA A 84 10.66 -4.60 -7.39
C ALA A 84 9.54 -5.53 -7.87
N ALA A 85 8.74 -5.07 -8.83
CA ALA A 85 7.56 -5.74 -9.36
C ALA A 85 7.80 -6.18 -10.81
N GLY A 86 7.77 -7.49 -11.05
CA GLY A 86 7.82 -8.04 -12.41
C GLY A 86 6.48 -7.89 -13.11
N GLN A 87 6.49 -7.15 -14.21
CA GLN A 87 5.31 -6.74 -14.98
C GLN A 87 5.63 -6.93 -16.47
N ASP A 88 5.04 -7.96 -17.08
CA ASP A 88 5.40 -8.40 -18.43
C ASP A 88 6.93 -8.60 -18.55
N GLY A 89 7.57 -8.04 -19.57
CA GLY A 89 9.02 -8.09 -19.80
C GLY A 89 9.85 -7.11 -18.96
N THR A 90 9.23 -6.38 -18.03
CA THR A 90 9.91 -5.33 -17.26
C THR A 90 9.90 -5.59 -15.76
N CYS A 91 10.83 -4.92 -15.07
CA CYS A 91 10.83 -4.78 -13.63
C CYS A 91 10.55 -3.33 -13.25
N CYS A 92 9.35 -3.08 -12.73
CA CYS A 92 8.96 -1.78 -12.20
C CYS A 92 9.44 -1.66 -10.75
N LEU A 93 10.20 -0.60 -10.47
CA LEU A 93 10.72 -0.26 -9.15
C LEU A 93 9.94 0.90 -8.56
N MET A 94 9.56 0.76 -7.30
CA MET A 94 8.81 1.77 -6.56
C MET A 94 9.26 1.77 -5.09
N THR A 95 9.12 2.90 -4.42
CA THR A 95 9.28 3.01 -2.96
C THR A 95 7.92 3.08 -2.30
N PHE A 96 7.84 2.64 -1.05
CA PHE A 96 6.66 2.81 -0.22
C PHE A 96 7.04 3.35 1.16
N LYS A 97 6.16 4.16 1.75
CA LYS A 97 6.31 4.67 3.12
C LYS A 97 5.01 4.46 3.89
N LEU A 98 5.11 3.84 5.07
CA LEU A 98 4.02 3.75 6.02
C LEU A 98 4.02 5.01 6.90
N LEU A 99 2.94 5.76 6.86
CA LEU A 99 2.76 7.01 7.59
C LEU A 99 1.71 6.80 8.69
N THR A 100 2.16 6.84 9.93
CA THR A 100 1.31 6.86 11.12
C THR A 100 1.24 8.28 11.66
N GLN A 101 0.06 8.91 11.69
CA GLN A 101 -0.08 10.20 12.37
C GLN A 101 0.03 9.96 13.89
N LYS A 102 1.13 10.39 14.52
CA LYS A 102 1.21 10.48 15.97
C LYS A 102 0.34 11.64 16.45
N GLY A 103 -0.68 11.34 17.24
CA GLY A 103 -1.47 12.32 17.99
C GLY A 103 -0.55 13.28 18.76
N GLY A 104 -0.66 14.57 18.43
CA GLY A 104 0.12 15.63 19.05
C GLY A 104 -0.15 15.73 20.55
N SER A 105 0.94 15.91 21.30
CA SER A 105 1.02 16.05 22.75
C SER A 105 0.05 17.07 23.35
N VAL A 106 -0.59 16.69 24.45
CA VAL A 106 -1.29 17.60 25.36
C VAL A 106 -0.29 18.61 25.94
N ALA A 107 -0.49 19.90 25.65
CA ALA A 107 0.13 21.01 26.38
C ALA A 107 -0.92 21.69 27.27
N PRO A 108 -0.53 22.25 28.43
CA PRO A 108 -1.41 22.42 29.57
C PRO A 108 -2.35 23.64 29.46
N LYS A 109 -3.51 23.50 30.11
CA LYS A 109 -4.49 24.57 30.33
C LYS A 109 -3.85 25.77 31.05
N HIS A 110 -4.01 26.96 30.48
CA HIS A 110 -4.10 28.19 31.26
C HIS A 110 -5.46 28.84 31.04
N GLY A 111 -6.17 29.05 32.15
CA GLY A 111 -7.50 29.61 32.20
C GLY A 111 -7.54 31.11 32.50
N ASN A 112 -8.78 31.52 32.80
CA ASN A 112 -9.27 32.84 33.21
C ASN A 112 -9.52 33.81 32.04
N SER A 113 -10.62 34.57 31.97
CA SER A 113 -11.82 34.70 32.82
C SER A 113 -12.82 35.62 32.09
N ALA A 114 -14.11 35.36 32.31
CA ALA A 114 -15.28 36.25 32.32
C ALA A 114 -15.21 37.66 31.68
N GLN A 115 -16.20 37.99 30.85
CA GLN A 115 -17.05 39.16 31.12
C GLN A 115 -18.41 39.13 30.41
N LEU A 116 -19.45 39.39 31.22
CA LEU A 116 -20.84 39.63 30.85
C LEU A 116 -20.99 40.97 30.11
N GLY A 117 -21.90 41.02 29.12
CA GLY A 117 -22.33 42.26 28.46
C GLY A 117 -23.66 42.12 27.73
N ASN A 118 -24.73 42.62 28.35
CA ASN A 118 -26.09 42.71 27.83
C ASN A 118 -26.19 43.52 26.53
N THR A 119 -26.98 43.07 25.54
CA THR A 119 -27.91 43.98 24.80
C THR A 119 -29.05 43.20 24.15
N ARG A 120 -30.30 43.52 24.53
CA ARG A 120 -31.54 43.11 23.83
C ARG A 120 -31.70 43.91 22.53
N ARG A 121 -31.99 43.26 21.40
CA ARG A 121 -32.73 43.87 20.27
C ARG A 121 -33.59 42.85 19.50
N ARG A 122 -34.68 43.41 18.95
CA ARG A 122 -35.95 42.84 18.47
C ARG A 122 -35.90 41.80 17.34
N ALA A 123 -37.01 41.05 17.30
CA ALA A 123 -37.53 40.12 16.30
C ALA A 123 -37.20 40.42 14.82
N GLY A 124 -36.82 39.35 14.12
CA GLY A 124 -36.83 39.21 12.66
C GLY A 124 -36.91 37.72 12.34
N LYS A 125 -37.90 37.35 11.54
CA LYS A 125 -38.28 35.98 11.15
C LYS A 125 -37.68 35.69 9.77
N THR A 126 -36.74 34.75 9.65
CA THR A 126 -36.39 34.04 8.40
C THR A 126 -35.45 32.85 8.66
N ASP A 127 -35.60 31.83 7.83
CA ASP A 127 -34.94 30.52 7.80
C ASP A 127 -33.43 30.51 8.04
N SER A 128 -32.99 29.58 8.88
CA SER A 128 -31.77 28.79 8.63
C SER A 128 -31.68 27.62 9.60
N THR A 129 -32.00 26.42 9.12
CA THR A 129 -31.69 25.15 9.77
C THR A 129 -30.17 24.99 9.77
N LYS A 130 -29.51 25.35 10.89
CA LYS A 130 -28.16 24.89 11.22
C LYS A 130 -28.26 23.99 12.44
N SER A 131 -27.91 22.72 12.30
CA SER A 131 -27.16 21.98 13.31
C SER A 131 -26.80 20.61 12.76
N GLY A 132 -25.49 20.44 12.56
CA GLY A 132 -24.85 19.25 12.09
C GLY A 132 -23.38 19.57 12.09
N ASP A 133 -22.88 19.84 13.30
CA ASP A 133 -21.47 20.02 13.62
C ASP A 133 -20.72 18.79 13.09
N MET A 134 -20.14 18.92 11.89
CA MET A 134 -19.18 17.94 11.41
C MET A 134 -17.93 18.17 12.24
N SER A 135 -17.89 17.50 13.40
CA SER A 135 -16.63 17.25 14.07
C SER A 135 -15.71 16.63 13.02
N ASP A 136 -14.66 17.36 12.63
CA ASP A 136 -13.51 16.79 11.94
C ASP A 136 -12.95 15.69 12.87
N MET A 137 -13.49 14.48 12.69
CA MET A 137 -12.90 13.28 13.25
C MET A 137 -11.58 13.14 12.52
N LYS A 138 -10.52 13.60 13.17
CA LYS A 138 -9.16 13.42 12.70
C LYS A 138 -8.97 11.92 12.47
N ASP A 139 -8.89 11.54 11.20
CA ASP A 139 -8.68 10.17 10.79
C ASP A 139 -7.24 9.79 11.15
N ASP A 140 -7.06 9.21 12.33
CA ASP A 140 -5.78 8.72 12.85
C ASP A 140 -5.34 7.41 12.16
N THR A 141 -5.89 7.10 10.98
CA THR A 141 -5.64 5.86 10.26
C THR A 141 -4.25 5.89 9.58
N ALA A 142 -3.49 4.81 9.77
CA ALA A 142 -2.22 4.61 9.08
C ALA A 142 -2.46 4.57 7.56
N HIS A 143 -1.62 5.26 6.79
CA HIS A 143 -1.71 5.26 5.33
C HIS A 143 -0.36 4.91 4.70
N VAL A 144 -0.41 4.29 3.53
CA VAL A 144 0.78 3.99 2.74
C VAL A 144 0.81 4.93 1.53
N THR A 145 1.97 5.52 1.28
CA THR A 145 2.27 6.21 0.02
C THR A 145 3.21 5.34 -0.81
N VAL A 146 3.03 5.37 -2.13
CA VAL A 146 3.85 4.65 -3.10
C VAL A 146 4.36 5.63 -4.15
N THR A 147 5.64 5.57 -4.49
CA THR A 147 6.28 6.46 -5.48
C THR A 147 7.06 5.63 -6.48
N ALA A 148 6.80 5.83 -7.77
CA ALA A 148 7.56 5.18 -8.84
C ALA A 148 9.02 5.66 -8.82
N LEU A 149 9.94 4.74 -9.06
CA LEU A 149 11.38 4.98 -8.99
C LEU A 149 12.05 4.76 -10.35
N ALA A 150 11.86 3.58 -10.95
CA ALA A 150 12.44 3.23 -12.24
C ALA A 150 11.65 2.09 -12.91
N ASP A 151 11.91 1.87 -14.19
CA ASP A 151 11.37 0.74 -14.95
C ASP A 151 12.49 0.23 -15.87
N VAL A 152 12.80 -1.07 -15.79
CA VAL A 152 13.89 -1.67 -16.56
C VAL A 152 13.39 -2.85 -17.38
N GLN A 153 13.83 -2.95 -18.63
CA GLN A 153 13.55 -4.11 -19.49
C GLN A 153 14.37 -5.31 -19.01
N SER A 154 13.73 -6.23 -18.29
CA SER A 154 14.39 -7.32 -17.59
C SER A 154 14.34 -8.66 -18.31
N ASP A 155 13.52 -8.75 -19.36
CA ASP A 155 13.47 -9.87 -20.29
C ASP A 155 13.52 -9.34 -21.73
N LEU A 156 14.36 -9.96 -22.56
CA LEU A 156 14.60 -9.58 -23.96
C LEU A 156 14.11 -10.64 -24.95
N ASN A 157 13.18 -11.51 -24.55
CA ASN A 157 12.56 -12.45 -25.47
C ASN A 157 11.83 -11.66 -26.57
N PRO A 158 12.16 -11.87 -27.85
CA PRO A 158 11.59 -11.06 -28.94
C PRO A 158 10.13 -11.36 -29.24
N GLN A 159 9.58 -12.48 -28.75
CA GLN A 159 8.21 -12.90 -29.03
C GLN A 159 7.26 -12.64 -27.86
N ASP A 160 7.66 -13.05 -26.66
CA ASP A 160 6.82 -12.96 -25.46
C ASP A 160 7.69 -12.71 -24.22
N PRO A 161 8.13 -11.45 -24.02
CA PRO A 161 9.00 -11.11 -22.92
C PRO A 161 8.24 -11.13 -21.60
N LEU A 162 8.75 -11.94 -20.66
CA LEU A 162 8.11 -12.11 -19.35
C LEU A 162 9.15 -12.37 -18.25
N GLN A 163 9.28 -11.43 -17.31
CA GLN A 163 10.04 -11.64 -16.09
C GLN A 163 9.32 -12.68 -15.22
N LYS A 164 10.04 -13.74 -14.83
CA LYS A 164 9.50 -14.83 -14.00
C LYS A 164 9.94 -14.76 -12.55
N VAL A 165 11.06 -14.10 -12.27
CA VAL A 165 11.61 -13.99 -10.92
C VAL A 165 12.39 -12.69 -10.74
N VAL A 166 12.30 -12.14 -9.52
CA VAL A 166 13.11 -11.03 -9.04
C VAL A 166 13.49 -11.22 -7.58
N ARG A 167 14.72 -10.86 -7.22
CA ARG A 167 15.25 -10.87 -5.85
C ARG A 167 16.24 -9.72 -5.64
N PHE A 168 16.23 -9.14 -4.46
CA PHE A 168 17.36 -8.34 -3.98
C PHE A 168 18.46 -9.26 -3.45
N SER A 169 19.71 -8.84 -3.54
CA SER A 169 20.78 -9.42 -2.72
C SER A 169 20.52 -9.14 -1.23
N PRO A 170 21.04 -9.96 -0.31
CA PRO A 170 20.83 -9.76 1.13
C PRO A 170 21.29 -8.39 1.67
N ASP A 171 22.26 -7.77 1.01
CA ASP A 171 22.78 -6.42 1.35
C ASP A 171 22.07 -5.29 0.60
N MET A 172 21.01 -5.61 -0.16
CA MET A 172 20.20 -4.67 -0.94
C MET A 172 20.94 -3.87 -2.03
N LYS A 173 22.18 -4.24 -2.35
CA LYS A 173 22.99 -3.54 -3.37
C LYS A 173 22.73 -4.00 -4.80
N LEU A 174 22.24 -5.23 -4.96
CA LEU A 174 21.97 -5.83 -6.26
C LEU A 174 20.49 -6.16 -6.37
N LEU A 175 19.93 -5.90 -7.55
CA LEU A 175 18.71 -6.52 -8.01
C LEU A 175 19.06 -7.62 -9.00
N LEU A 176 18.41 -8.77 -8.90
CA LEU A 176 18.57 -9.88 -9.85
C LEU A 176 17.22 -10.25 -10.45
N THR A 177 17.17 -10.36 -11.77
CA THR A 177 15.96 -10.74 -12.52
C THR A 177 16.24 -11.94 -13.42
N GLY A 178 15.20 -12.74 -13.69
CA GLY A 178 15.25 -13.81 -14.68
C GLY A 178 13.89 -14.00 -15.34
N GLY A 179 13.89 -14.29 -16.64
CA GLY A 179 12.67 -14.32 -17.47
C GLY A 179 12.59 -15.51 -18.42
N THR A 180 11.75 -15.37 -19.44
CA THR A 180 11.52 -16.37 -20.51
C THR A 180 12.66 -16.45 -21.52
N ASP A 181 13.53 -15.44 -21.60
CA ASP A 181 14.73 -15.47 -22.45
C ASP A 181 15.89 -16.30 -21.88
N GLY A 182 15.74 -16.85 -20.67
CA GLY A 182 16.71 -17.74 -20.04
C GLY A 182 17.96 -17.05 -19.46
N HIS A 183 18.01 -15.71 -19.43
CA HIS A 183 19.14 -14.97 -18.88
C HIS A 183 18.87 -14.50 -17.45
N VAL A 184 19.90 -14.53 -16.62
CA VAL A 184 19.93 -13.82 -15.33
C VAL A 184 20.57 -12.47 -15.56
N ARG A 185 19.89 -11.40 -15.13
CA ARG A 185 20.42 -10.03 -15.20
C ARG A 185 20.62 -9.50 -13.80
N VAL A 186 21.70 -8.73 -13.62
CA VAL A 186 22.06 -8.07 -12.38
C VAL A 186 22.02 -6.56 -12.64
N TRP A 187 21.47 -5.83 -11.68
CA TRP A 187 21.35 -4.38 -11.73
C TRP A 187 22.01 -3.81 -10.46
N GLU A 188 22.92 -2.86 -10.64
CA GLU A 188 23.70 -2.17 -9.59
C GLU A 188 23.26 -0.70 -9.50
N ASP A 189 23.18 -0.15 -8.28
CA ASP A 189 22.95 1.26 -7.87
C ASP A 189 21.81 2.02 -8.58
N GLU A 190 20.88 2.74 -7.94
CA GLU A 190 21.00 3.70 -6.84
C GLU A 190 19.61 3.84 -6.18
N PHE A 191 18.93 2.71 -5.89
CA PHE A 191 17.49 2.73 -5.57
C PHE A 191 17.11 3.28 -4.18
N VAL A 192 18.09 3.72 -3.38
CA VAL A 192 17.97 3.88 -1.92
C VAL A 192 18.40 5.28 -1.42
N CYS A 193 18.80 6.22 -2.30
CA CYS A 193 19.18 7.59 -1.88
C CYS A 193 18.17 8.66 -2.31
N VAL A 194 16.95 8.66 -1.73
CA VAL A 194 16.09 9.86 -1.64
C VAL A 194 15.30 9.92 -0.33
#